data_AF-A0A7C5RSP5-F1
#
_entry.id   AF-A0A7C5RSP5-F1
#
_cell.length_a   1.000
_cell.length_b   1.000
_cell.length_c   1.000
_cell.angle_alpha   90.00
_cell.angle_beta   90.00
_cell.angle_gamma   90.00
#
_symmetry.space_group_name_H-M   'P 1'
#
loop_
_entity.id
_entity.type
_entity.pdbx_description
1 polymer ?
#
loop_
_entity_poly.entity_id
_entity_poly.type
_entity_poly.pdbx_seq_one_letter_code
_entity_poly.pdbx_strand_id
1 'polypeptide(L)' 'TFLLHARHIAAEFGLDPREILVELGRRQAVAGQEDWILDVALDIVRAKRVAEGAGDAREPAAVERPAD' A
#
# COMPACT_ATOMS: atom_id res chain seq x y z
N THR A 1 -17.09 -7.18 -14.05
CA THR A 1 -17.34 -6.45 -12.79
C THR A 1 -16.12 -6.43 -11.88
N PHE A 2 -15.52 -7.56 -11.50
CA PHE A 2 -14.35 -7.61 -10.58
C PHE A 2 -13.08 -6.87 -11.06
N LEU A 3 -12.59 -7.15 -12.27
CA LEU A 3 -11.40 -6.50 -12.84
C LEU A 3 -11.58 -4.98 -13.05
N LEU A 4 -12.82 -4.54 -13.32
CA LEU A 4 -13.11 -3.12 -13.49
C LEU A 4 -13.03 -2.38 -12.15
N HIS A 5 -13.59 -2.95 -11.09
CA HIS A 5 -13.48 -2.41 -9.73
C HIS A 5 -12.02 -2.38 -9.25
N ALA A 6 -11.26 -3.45 -9.45
CA ALA A 6 -9.82 -3.48 -9.12
C ALA A 6 -9.05 -2.37 -9.84
N ARG A 7 -9.37 -2.08 -11.11
CA ARG A 7 -8.74 -0.98 -11.86
C ARG A 7 -9.11 0.40 -11.33
N HIS A 8 -10.38 0.61 -10.97
CA HIS A 8 -10.84 1.89 -10.44
C HIS A 8 -10.18 2.20 -9.10
N ILE A 9 -10.23 1.25 -8.16
CA ILE A 9 -9.61 1.38 -6.84
C ILE A 9 -8.09 1.53 -6.97
N ALA A 10 -7.43 0.73 -7.82
CA ALA A 10 -6.01 0.89 -8.07
C ALA A 10 -5.64 2.32 -8.52
N ALA A 11 -6.45 2.93 -9.40
CA ALA A 11 -6.24 4.30 -9.84
C ALA A 11 -6.41 5.32 -8.70
N GLU A 12 -7.38 5.11 -7.79
CA GLU A 12 -7.59 5.98 -6.62
C GLU A 12 -6.42 5.95 -5.64
N PHE A 13 -5.79 4.79 -5.46
CA PHE A 13 -4.68 4.59 -4.51
C PHE A 13 -3.28 4.63 -5.17
N GLY A 14 -3.19 4.88 -6.47
CA GLY A 14 -1.91 4.88 -7.21
C GLY A 14 -1.21 3.51 -7.23
N LEU A 15 -1.98 2.43 -7.18
CA LEU A 15 -1.47 1.05 -7.19
C LEU A 15 -1.51 0.44 -8.59
N ASP A 16 -0.79 -0.66 -8.79
CA ASP A 16 -1.00 -1.50 -9.97
C ASP A 16 -2.22 -2.42 -9.73
N PRO A 17 -3.22 -2.46 -10.61
CA PRO A 17 -4.35 -3.39 -10.49
C PRO A 17 -3.91 -4.85 -10.36
N ARG A 18 -2.76 -5.23 -10.93
CA ARG A 18 -2.19 -6.57 -10.79
C ARG A 18 -1.79 -6.89 -9.36
N GLU A 19 -1.25 -5.93 -8.61
CA GLU A 19 -0.89 -6.11 -7.19
C GLU A 19 -2.13 -6.50 -6.37
N ILE A 20 -3.24 -5.80 -6.61
CA ILE A 20 -4.52 -6.06 -5.95
C ILE A 20 -5.03 -7.46 -6.28
N LEU A 21 -5.01 -7.85 -7.56
CA LEU A 21 -5.48 -9.18 -8.00
C LEU A 21 -4.62 -10.33 -7.46
N VAL A 22 -3.30 -10.15 -7.43
CA VAL A 22 -2.37 -11.14 -6.87
C VAL A 22 -2.63 -11.34 -5.38
N GLU A 23 -2.77 -10.24 -4.64
CA GLU A 23 -3.01 -10.30 -3.20
C GLU A 23 -4.40 -10.90 -2.88
N LEU A 24 -5.43 -10.59 -3.67
CA LEU A 24 -6.75 -11.24 -3.57
C LEU A 24 -6.65 -12.75 -3.79
N GLY A 25 -5.88 -13.19 -4.80
CA GLY A 25 -5.60 -14.61 -5.04
C GLY A 25 -4.86 -15.27 -3.88
N ARG A 26 -3.87 -14.58 -3.31
CA ARG A 26 -3.09 -15.06 -2.14
C ARG A 26 -3.97 -15.22 -0.90
N ARG A 27 -4.96 -14.36 -0.71
CA ARG A 27 -5.91 -14.40 0.42
C ARG A 27 -7.05 -15.41 0.23
N GLN A 28 -7.09 -16.11 -0.91
CA GLN A 28 -8.21 -16.97 -1.30
C GLN A 28 -9.57 -16.25 -1.17
N ALA A 29 -9.57 -14.95 -1.46
CA ALA A 29 -10.77 -14.12 -1.39
C ALA A 29 -11.79 -14.61 -2.43
N VAL A 30 -12.96 -15.08 -1.97
CA VAL A 30 -14.03 -15.52 -2.87
C VAL A 30 -14.71 -14.29 -3.44
N ALA A 31 -14.73 -14.17 -4.78
CA ALA A 31 -15.39 -13.09 -5.47
C ALA A 31 -16.90 -13.07 -5.14
N GLY A 32 -17.38 -11.93 -4.63
CA GLY A 32 -18.78 -11.77 -4.19
C GLY A 32 -19.00 -10.61 -3.22
N GLN A 33 -17.91 -10.06 -2.65
CA GLN A 33 -17.94 -8.89 -1.78
C GLN A 33 -16.99 -7.84 -2.39
N GLU A 34 -17.54 -6.90 -3.15
CA GLU A 34 -16.76 -5.82 -3.80
C GLU A 34 -15.94 -5.00 -2.78
N ASP A 35 -16.38 -4.99 -1.53
CA ASP A 35 -15.69 -4.41 -0.37
C ASP A 35 -14.27 -4.97 -0.15
N TRP A 36 -14.00 -6.22 -0.54
CA TRP A 36 -12.70 -6.86 -0.29
C TRP A 36 -11.58 -6.30 -1.16
N ILE A 37 -11.90 -5.71 -2.31
CA ILE A 37 -10.91 -5.09 -3.19
C ILE A 37 -10.35 -3.82 -2.52
N LEU A 38 -11.21 -3.06 -1.86
CA LEU A 38 -10.82 -1.85 -1.13
C LEU A 38 -9.93 -2.18 0.06
N ASP A 39 -10.31 -3.18 0.86
CA ASP A 39 -9.51 -3.63 2.01
C ASP A 39 -8.11 -4.09 1.59
N VAL A 40 -8.01 -4.87 0.50
CA VAL A 40 -6.72 -5.29 -0.05
C VAL A 40 -5.89 -4.10 -0.53
N ALA A 41 -6.51 -3.13 -1.21
CA ALA A 41 -5.80 -1.93 -1.65
C ALA A 41 -5.26 -1.12 -0.47
N LEU A 42 -6.06 -0.94 0.60
CA LEU A 42 -5.63 -0.25 1.82
C LEU A 42 -4.46 -0.96 2.50
N ASP A 43 -4.48 -2.29 2.55
CA ASP A 43 -3.38 -3.07 3.11
C ASP A 43 -2.10 -2.94 2.30
N ILE A 44 -2.19 -2.95 0.97
CA ILE A 44 -1.02 -2.76 0.09
C ILE A 44 -0.42 -1.37 0.30
N VAL A 45 -1.24 -0.31 0.38
CA VAL A 45 -0.75 1.05 0.66
C VAL A 45 -0.07 1.12 2.03
N ARG A 46 -0.67 0.51 3.05
CA ARG A 46 -0.08 0.46 4.41
C ARG A 46 1.27 -0.27 4.39
N ALA A 47 1.35 -1.41 3.72
CA ALA A 47 2.59 -2.17 3.60
C ALA A 47 3.70 -1.37 2.87
N LYS A 48 3.35 -0.67 1.78
CA LYS A 48 4.28 0.22 1.06
C LYS A 48 4.78 1.36 1.93
N ARG A 49 3.90 2.05 2.67
CA ARG A 49 4.29 3.11 3.62
C ARG A 49 5.22 2.63 4.72
N VAL A 50 4.99 1.43 5.26
CA VAL A 50 5.88 0.84 6.27
C VAL A 50 7.25 0.52 5.67
N ALA A 51 7.29 -0.01 4.44
CA ALA A 51 8.54 -0.27 3.74
C ALA A 51 9.33 1.02 3.43
N GLU A 52 8.64 2.10 3.05
CA GLU A 52 9.25 3.42 2.82
C GLU A 52 9.73 4.07 4.12
N GLY A 53 8.92 4.02 5.20
CA GLY A 53 9.30 4.55 6.51
C GLY A 53 10.42 3.76 7.21
N ALA A 54 10.55 2.46 6.92
CA ALA A 54 11.70 1.66 7.36
C ALA A 54 13.00 2.04 6.60
N GLY A 55 12.88 2.66 5.43
CA GLY A 55 14.01 3.19 4.64
C GLY A 55 14.45 4.60 5.02
N ASP A 56 13.65 5.34 5.79
CA ASP A 56 13.91 6.73 6.23
C ASP A 56 14.56 6.81 7.63
N ALA A 57 15.06 5.70 8.18
CA ALA A 57 15.85 5.69 9.41
C ALA A 57 17.30 6.21 9.20
N ARG A 58 17.50 7.26 8.39
CA ARG A 58 18.70 8.08 8.48
C ARG A 58 18.50 9.04 9.64
N GLU A 59 19.22 8.75 10.73
CA GLU A 59 19.28 9.53 11.96
C GLU A 59 19.32 11.06 11.74
N PRO A 60 18.80 11.83 12.71
CA PRO A 60 18.74 13.28 12.65
C PRO A 60 20.15 13.84 12.49
N ALA A 61 20.33 14.70 11.49
CA ALA A 61 21.51 15.53 11.39
C ALA A 61 21.77 16.16 12.75
N ALA A 62 22.88 15.76 13.36
CA ALA A 62 23.44 16.39 14.53
C ALA A 62 23.45 17.90 14.28
N VAL A 63 22.58 18.62 14.98
CA VAL A 63 22.84 20.03 15.27
C VAL A 63 24.04 20.00 16.20
N GLU A 64 25.22 20.08 15.59
CA GLU A 64 26.43 20.48 16.26
C GLU A 64 26.11 21.76 17.04
N ARG A 65 26.27 21.68 18.37
CA ARG A 65 26.39 22.86 19.20
C ARG A 65 27.69 23.56 18.79
N PRO A 66 27.69 24.84 18.40
CA PRO A 66 28.84 25.66 18.69
C PRO A 66 28.80 26.01 20.18
N ALA A 67 29.92 25.72 20.84
CA ALA A 67 30.28 26.27 22.13
C ALA A 67 30.48 27.80 22.02
N ASP A 68 30.36 28.45 23.19
CA ASP A 68 30.61 29.86 23.52
C ASP A 68 29.46 30.87 23.32
#